data_AF-A0A7X2MRK6-F1
#
_entry.id   AF-A0A7X2MRK6-F1
#
_cell.length_a   1.000
_cell.length_b   1.000
_cell.length_c   1.000
_cell.angle_alpha   90.00
_cell.angle_beta   90.00
_cell.angle_gamma   90.00
#
_symmetry.space_group_name_H-M   'P 1'
#
loop_
_entity.id
_entity.type
_entity.pdbx_description
1 polymer ?
#
loop_
_entity_poly.entity_id
_entity_poly.type
_entity_poly.pdbx_seq_one_letter_code
_entity_poly.pdbx_strand_id
1 'polypeptide(L)'
;EPLTASEPPPEALTTETASRPAGTTLPTHMLLIEGMTCASCVSRVEKALQQVVGVSQARVNLGERSALVLGDADPQQLVAAVDAAGYGAQVVDDEQERREKQQLSARSAMRRFSWQAAVALAFGLPLMIWGMVGDNMMLTDHNHGVWLTLGIVTLLIMIVTGSHFYRSARRSLRNGSATMDTLVALGTGAAWIYSFSVVLWPDFFPPQARHLYFEASVMILGLINLGHALEQRARQRSSKALERLLDLTPAQARQVDQQGDRLIPVSDVQPGMTLRLVTGDRVPVDGEIATGEAWFDEAMLTGEAVPQSKTPGAAIFAGTLVQDGSVEFIARATGNHT
;
A
#
# COMPACT_ATOMS: atom_id res chain seq x y z
N GLU A 1 -14.03 -11.78 63.61
CA GLU A 1 -13.53 -10.64 62.81
C GLU A 1 -12.07 -10.37 63.15
N PRO A 2 -11.28 -9.70 62.29
CA PRO A 2 -11.17 -9.83 60.82
C PRO A 2 -9.69 -10.04 60.41
N LEU A 3 -9.21 -10.14 59.15
CA LEU A 3 -9.77 -10.14 57.78
C LEU A 3 -9.43 -11.52 57.11
N THR A 4 -9.80 -11.95 55.89
CA THR A 4 -10.47 -11.42 54.68
C THR A 4 -9.72 -10.44 53.76
N ALA A 5 -8.66 -10.92 53.07
CA ALA A 5 -8.14 -10.32 51.83
C ALA A 5 -7.53 -11.38 50.87
N SER A 6 -8.39 -12.18 50.21
CA SER A 6 -8.01 -12.79 48.92
C SER A 6 -8.37 -11.79 47.83
N GLU A 7 -7.40 -11.40 47.00
CA GLU A 7 -7.69 -10.61 45.80
C GLU A 7 -8.57 -11.44 44.85
N PRO A 8 -9.60 -10.85 44.22
CA PRO A 8 -10.28 -11.52 43.11
C PRO A 8 -9.28 -11.71 41.96
N PRO A 9 -9.32 -12.83 41.22
CA PRO A 9 -8.55 -12.96 40.00
C PRO A 9 -8.92 -11.81 39.05
N PRO A 10 -7.96 -11.27 38.27
CA PRO A 10 -8.21 -10.10 37.44
C PRO A 10 -9.38 -10.35 36.49
N GLU A 11 -10.29 -9.40 36.43
CA GLU A 11 -11.51 -9.43 35.64
C GLU A 11 -11.16 -9.73 34.18
N ALA A 12 -11.41 -10.98 33.75
CA ALA A 12 -11.04 -11.44 32.43
C ALA A 12 -11.79 -10.58 31.42
N LEU A 13 -11.04 -9.83 30.60
CA LEU A 13 -11.58 -8.91 29.59
C LEU A 13 -12.73 -9.58 28.86
N THR A 14 -13.94 -9.07 29.11
CA THR A 14 -15.15 -9.44 28.38
C THR A 14 -14.93 -9.02 26.94
N THR A 15 -14.42 -9.94 26.13
CA THR A 15 -14.44 -9.82 24.68
C THR A 15 -15.88 -9.56 24.29
N GLU A 16 -16.15 -8.34 23.82
CA GLU A 16 -17.45 -8.00 23.26
C GLU A 16 -17.81 -9.09 22.24
N THR A 17 -18.98 -9.69 22.41
CA THR A 17 -19.45 -10.75 21.52
C THR A 17 -19.63 -10.15 20.13
N ALA A 18 -18.57 -10.23 19.32
CA ALA A 18 -18.47 -9.57 18.03
C ALA A 18 -19.54 -10.15 17.08
N SER A 19 -20.68 -9.47 17.07
CA SER A 19 -21.86 -9.82 16.29
C SER A 19 -21.56 -9.64 14.80
N ARG A 20 -20.99 -10.70 14.20
CA ARG A 20 -20.81 -10.79 12.75
C ARG A 20 -22.14 -10.49 12.06
N PRO A 21 -22.24 -9.46 11.21
CA PRO A 21 -23.29 -9.40 10.20
C PRO A 21 -22.95 -10.42 9.10
N ALA A 22 -23.10 -11.71 9.41
CA ALA A 22 -23.11 -12.78 8.41
C ALA A 22 -24.48 -12.77 7.71
N GLY A 23 -24.76 -11.70 6.97
CA GLY A 23 -26.05 -11.44 6.36
C GLY A 23 -25.89 -10.44 5.21
N THR A 24 -26.18 -10.90 4.00
CA THR A 24 -25.96 -10.22 2.71
C THR A 24 -24.49 -10.00 2.36
N THR A 25 -24.01 -10.77 1.39
CA THR A 25 -22.75 -10.54 0.67
C THR A 25 -22.87 -9.31 -0.23
N LEU A 26 -22.82 -8.12 0.38
CA LEU A 26 -22.71 -6.87 -0.37
C LEU A 26 -21.46 -6.91 -1.28
N PRO A 27 -21.57 -6.44 -2.54
CA PRO A 27 -20.43 -6.44 -3.45
C PRO A 27 -19.28 -5.62 -2.85
N THR A 28 -18.07 -6.12 -3.05
CA THR A 28 -16.83 -5.55 -2.51
C THR A 28 -16.00 -4.99 -3.66
N HIS A 29 -15.85 -3.67 -3.69
CA HIS A 29 -15.09 -2.97 -4.73
C HIS A 29 -13.75 -2.47 -4.17
N MET A 30 -12.66 -2.85 -4.84
CA MET A 30 -11.31 -2.44 -4.48
C MET A 30 -10.76 -1.44 -5.50
N LEU A 31 -10.33 -0.28 -5.00
CA LEU A 31 -9.77 0.80 -5.80
C LEU A 31 -8.31 1.03 -5.44
N LEU A 32 -7.43 1.15 -6.44
CA LEU A 32 -6.13 1.80 -6.31
C LEU A 32 -6.33 3.31 -6.43
N ILE A 33 -5.63 4.10 -5.59
CA ILE A 33 -5.84 5.54 -5.46
C ILE A 33 -4.51 6.31 -5.50
N GLU A 34 -4.33 7.11 -6.55
CA GLU A 34 -3.12 7.87 -6.82
C GLU A 34 -3.06 9.22 -6.11
N GLY A 35 -1.85 9.65 -5.75
CA GLY A 35 -1.60 11.00 -5.24
C GLY A 35 -1.92 11.23 -3.76
N MET A 36 -2.37 10.20 -3.02
CA MET A 36 -2.43 10.26 -1.56
C MET A 36 -1.01 10.26 -0.95
N THR A 37 -0.74 11.24 -0.08
CA THR A 37 0.56 11.42 0.60
C THR A 37 0.44 11.60 2.11
N CYS A 38 -0.78 11.65 2.67
CA CYS A 38 -1.00 12.19 4.00
C CYS A 38 -2.20 11.56 4.74
N ALA A 39 -2.20 11.57 6.08
CA ALA A 39 -3.32 11.03 6.87
C ALA A 39 -4.63 11.80 6.63
N SER A 40 -4.58 13.14 6.48
CA SER A 40 -5.75 13.95 6.12
C SER A 40 -6.23 13.72 4.67
N CYS A 41 -5.41 13.10 3.81
CA CYS A 41 -5.79 12.66 2.48
C CYS A 41 -6.73 11.44 2.60
N VAL A 42 -6.38 10.48 3.48
CA VAL A 42 -7.20 9.30 3.81
C VAL A 42 -8.59 9.72 4.24
N SER A 43 -8.71 10.58 5.27
CA SER A 43 -10.00 11.02 5.81
C SER A 43 -10.82 11.88 4.85
N ARG A 44 -10.23 12.40 3.76
CA ARG A 44 -10.95 13.10 2.69
C ARG A 44 -11.50 12.11 1.68
N VAL A 45 -10.69 11.16 1.24
CA VAL A 45 -11.10 10.09 0.31
C VAL A 45 -12.14 9.17 0.94
N GLU A 46 -11.97 8.78 2.20
CA GLU A 46 -12.92 7.95 2.95
C GLU A 46 -14.29 8.63 3.05
N LYS A 47 -14.32 9.95 3.34
CA LYS A 47 -15.55 10.75 3.36
C LYS A 47 -16.19 10.93 1.98
N ALA A 48 -15.40 11.09 0.91
CA ALA A 48 -15.92 11.20 -0.45
C ALA A 48 -16.58 9.89 -0.90
N LEU A 49 -15.95 8.75 -0.62
CA LEU A 49 -16.51 7.42 -0.89
C LEU A 49 -17.78 7.16 -0.06
N GLN A 50 -17.80 7.54 1.23
CA GLN A 50 -18.98 7.44 2.10
C GLN A 50 -20.15 8.36 1.69
N GLN A 51 -19.96 9.26 0.72
CA GLN A 51 -21.03 10.10 0.15
C GLN A 51 -21.61 9.55 -1.16
N VAL A 52 -21.06 8.45 -1.71
CA VAL A 52 -21.60 7.80 -2.91
C VAL A 52 -22.79 6.91 -2.54
N VAL A 53 -23.89 7.06 -3.28
CA VAL A 53 -25.10 6.25 -3.09
C VAL A 53 -24.80 4.78 -3.36
N GLY A 54 -25.22 3.90 -2.46
CA GLY A 54 -24.93 2.45 -2.51
C GLY A 54 -23.77 2.02 -1.62
N VAL A 55 -22.91 2.93 -1.16
CA VAL A 55 -21.82 2.58 -0.22
C VAL A 55 -22.37 2.38 1.19
N SER A 56 -22.18 1.18 1.76
CA SER A 56 -22.46 0.88 3.17
C SER A 56 -21.25 1.19 4.06
N GLN A 57 -20.04 0.91 3.57
CA GLN A 57 -18.79 1.21 4.26
C GLN A 57 -17.65 1.42 3.26
N ALA A 58 -16.82 2.43 3.50
CA ALA A 58 -15.53 2.59 2.82
C ALA A 58 -14.40 2.64 3.86
N ARG A 59 -13.25 2.04 3.51
CA ARG A 59 -11.99 2.06 4.28
C ARG A 59 -10.83 2.35 3.36
N VAL A 60 -9.93 3.26 3.76
CA VAL A 60 -8.83 3.73 2.91
C VAL A 60 -7.49 3.45 3.59
N ASN A 61 -6.59 2.76 2.89
CA ASN A 61 -5.26 2.39 3.36
C ASN A 61 -4.19 3.23 2.66
N LEU A 62 -3.52 4.12 3.41
CA LEU A 62 -2.46 4.99 2.88
C LEU A 62 -1.18 4.21 2.50
N GLY A 63 -0.90 3.09 3.17
CA GLY A 63 0.30 2.28 2.94
C GLY A 63 0.24 1.52 1.62
N GLU A 64 -0.93 0.96 1.30
CA GLU A 64 -1.21 0.25 0.03
C GLU A 64 -1.70 1.17 -1.09
N ARG A 65 -2.03 2.43 -0.76
CA ARG A 65 -2.68 3.41 -1.66
C ARG A 65 -3.95 2.84 -2.29
N SER A 66 -4.84 2.29 -1.47
CA SER A 66 -6.08 1.69 -1.93
C SER A 66 -7.26 1.96 -1.01
N ALA A 67 -8.47 1.81 -1.54
CA ALA A 67 -9.70 1.75 -0.77
C ALA A 67 -10.39 0.40 -0.95
N LEU A 68 -10.98 -0.08 0.14
CA LEU A 68 -11.96 -1.16 0.19
C LEU A 68 -13.33 -0.51 0.38
N VAL A 69 -14.26 -0.79 -0.53
CA VAL A 69 -15.64 -0.28 -0.51
C VAL A 69 -16.60 -1.45 -0.50
N LEU A 70 -17.61 -1.37 0.36
CA LEU A 70 -18.68 -2.37 0.51
C LEU A 70 -20.02 -1.72 0.12
N GLY A 71 -20.83 -2.45 -0.64
CA GLY A 71 -22.18 -2.04 -1.07
C GLY A 71 -22.29 -1.79 -2.57
N ASP A 72 -23.54 -1.80 -3.07
CA ASP A 72 -23.94 -1.83 -4.49
C ASP A 72 -23.70 -0.51 -5.28
N ALA A 73 -22.64 0.22 -4.95
CA ALA A 73 -22.25 1.45 -5.62
C ALA A 73 -21.52 1.16 -6.95
N ASP A 74 -22.00 1.77 -8.03
CA ASP A 74 -21.37 1.73 -9.35
C ASP A 74 -19.88 2.11 -9.27
N PRO A 75 -18.95 1.23 -9.70
CA PRO A 75 -17.52 1.49 -9.63
C PRO A 75 -17.07 2.76 -10.37
N GLN A 76 -17.79 3.21 -11.40
CA GLN A 76 -17.49 4.48 -12.08
C GLN A 76 -17.83 5.69 -11.20
N GLN A 77 -18.87 5.62 -10.38
CA GLN A 77 -19.26 6.67 -9.44
C GLN A 77 -18.26 6.74 -8.27
N LEU A 78 -17.74 5.60 -7.82
CA LEU A 78 -16.65 5.54 -6.84
C LEU A 78 -15.38 6.23 -7.35
N VAL A 79 -14.98 5.98 -8.60
CA VAL A 79 -13.83 6.66 -9.24
C VAL A 79 -14.10 8.17 -9.34
N ALA A 80 -15.25 8.57 -9.88
CA ALA A 80 -15.60 9.98 -10.06
C ALA A 80 -15.63 10.78 -8.74
N ALA A 81 -16.06 10.17 -7.64
CA ALA A 81 -16.04 10.79 -6.31
C ALA A 81 -14.61 11.02 -5.77
N VAL A 82 -13.67 10.12 -6.09
CA VAL A 82 -12.26 10.26 -5.69
C VAL A 82 -11.52 11.28 -6.57
N ASP A 83 -11.81 11.31 -7.87
CA ASP A 83 -11.35 12.37 -8.79
C ASP A 83 -11.85 13.74 -8.36
N ALA A 84 -13.14 13.87 -7.97
CA ALA A 84 -13.71 15.09 -7.43
C ALA A 84 -13.07 15.51 -6.09
N ALA A 85 -12.59 14.56 -5.28
CA ALA A 85 -11.80 14.83 -4.08
C ALA A 85 -10.34 15.26 -4.38
N GLY A 86 -9.88 15.13 -5.63
CA GLY A 86 -8.58 15.58 -6.12
C GLY A 86 -7.49 14.51 -6.23
N TYR A 87 -7.88 13.23 -6.29
CA TYR A 87 -7.01 12.05 -6.34
C TYR A 87 -7.44 11.14 -7.50
N GLY A 88 -6.51 10.53 -8.23
CA GLY A 88 -6.89 9.59 -9.29
C GLY A 88 -7.33 8.26 -8.68
N ALA A 89 -8.29 7.56 -9.30
CA ALA A 89 -8.70 6.22 -8.87
C ALA A 89 -8.84 5.23 -10.03
N GLN A 90 -8.56 3.96 -9.76
CA GLN A 90 -8.77 2.85 -10.69
C GLN A 90 -9.31 1.64 -9.93
N VAL A 91 -10.41 1.06 -10.43
CA VAL A 91 -10.96 -0.22 -9.94
C VAL A 91 -10.08 -1.36 -10.43
N VAL A 92 -9.82 -2.36 -9.58
CA VAL A 92 -9.10 -3.58 -9.97
C VAL A 92 -9.79 -4.79 -9.35
N ASP A 93 -10.34 -5.65 -10.21
CA ASP A 93 -11.16 -6.80 -9.80
C ASP A 93 -10.33 -8.07 -9.49
N ASP A 94 -9.10 -8.14 -10.02
CA ASP A 94 -8.13 -9.21 -9.69
C ASP A 94 -7.10 -8.74 -8.65
N GLU A 95 -7.08 -9.43 -7.51
CA GLU A 95 -6.13 -9.20 -6.42
C GLU A 95 -4.69 -9.62 -6.80
N GLN A 96 -4.48 -10.55 -7.74
CA GLN A 96 -3.14 -10.86 -8.25
C GLN A 96 -2.60 -9.71 -9.11
N GLU A 97 -3.35 -9.29 -10.14
CA GLU A 97 -2.96 -8.15 -10.98
C GLU A 97 -2.81 -6.85 -10.16
N ARG A 98 -3.65 -6.63 -9.14
CA ARG A 98 -3.49 -5.53 -8.15
C ARG A 98 -2.13 -5.61 -7.45
N ARG A 99 -1.77 -6.77 -6.90
CA ARG A 99 -0.48 -6.98 -6.21
C ARG A 99 0.70 -6.75 -7.14
N GLU A 100 0.65 -7.24 -8.38
CA GLU A 100 1.72 -6.99 -9.36
C GLU A 100 1.88 -5.50 -9.68
N LYS A 101 0.78 -4.80 -9.98
CA LYS A 101 0.77 -3.34 -10.24
C LYS A 101 1.27 -2.54 -9.04
N GLN A 102 0.88 -2.92 -7.82
CA GLN A 102 1.41 -2.32 -6.58
C GLN A 102 2.92 -2.57 -6.41
N GLN A 103 3.41 -3.79 -6.66
CA GLN A 103 4.84 -4.09 -6.57
C GLN A 103 5.67 -3.35 -7.63
N LEU A 104 5.19 -3.25 -8.87
CA LEU A 104 5.87 -2.54 -9.96
C LEU A 104 5.92 -1.03 -9.70
N SER A 105 4.81 -0.43 -9.25
CA SER A 105 4.76 1.00 -8.89
C SER A 105 5.61 1.32 -7.66
N ALA A 106 5.63 0.47 -6.63
CA ALA A 106 6.51 0.63 -5.47
C ALA A 106 8.01 0.55 -5.86
N ARG A 107 8.40 -0.44 -6.68
CA ARG A 107 9.79 -0.58 -7.18
C ARG A 107 10.21 0.62 -8.04
N SER A 108 9.33 1.14 -8.91
CA SER A 108 9.64 2.29 -9.75
C SER A 108 9.73 3.60 -8.94
N ALA A 109 8.85 3.80 -7.96
CA ALA A 109 8.90 4.91 -7.01
C ALA A 109 10.20 4.88 -6.17
N MET A 110 10.58 3.71 -5.63
CA MET A 110 11.85 3.56 -4.91
C MET A 110 13.04 3.90 -5.81
N ARG A 111 13.11 3.38 -7.05
CA ARG A 111 14.19 3.70 -8.00
C ARG A 111 14.25 5.19 -8.31
N ARG A 112 13.09 5.84 -8.44
CA ARG A 112 12.97 7.29 -8.67
C ARG A 112 13.51 8.09 -7.48
N PHE A 113 13.07 7.82 -6.25
CA PHE A 113 13.55 8.53 -5.06
C PHE A 113 15.05 8.32 -4.84
N SER A 114 15.56 7.09 -5.01
CA SER A 114 17.00 6.80 -4.93
C SER A 114 17.81 7.57 -5.99
N TRP A 115 17.31 7.70 -7.22
CA TRP A 115 17.99 8.49 -8.26
C TRP A 115 17.91 10.00 -7.99
N GLN A 116 16.75 10.52 -7.56
CA GLN A 116 16.59 11.93 -7.20
C GLN A 116 17.47 12.32 -6.00
N ALA A 117 17.60 11.43 -5.01
CA ALA A 117 18.55 11.57 -3.90
C ALA A 117 19.99 11.55 -4.39
N ALA A 118 20.37 10.59 -5.24
CA ALA A 118 21.73 10.48 -5.77
C ALA A 118 22.14 11.72 -6.58
N VAL A 119 21.28 12.22 -7.48
CA VAL A 119 21.56 13.44 -8.27
C VAL A 119 21.71 14.67 -7.38
N ALA A 120 20.82 14.86 -6.41
CA ALA A 120 20.90 15.99 -5.48
C ALA A 120 22.15 15.90 -4.59
N LEU A 121 22.42 14.75 -3.97
CA LEU A 121 23.58 14.57 -3.09
C LEU A 121 24.91 14.63 -3.86
N ALA A 122 24.99 14.08 -5.08
CA ALA A 122 26.20 14.13 -5.91
C ALA A 122 26.58 15.54 -6.38
N PHE A 123 25.63 16.50 -6.36
CA PHE A 123 25.91 17.91 -6.58
C PHE A 123 26.11 18.68 -5.26
N GLY A 124 25.22 18.45 -4.29
CA GLY A 124 25.22 19.17 -3.01
C GLY A 124 26.44 18.87 -2.12
N LEU A 125 26.91 17.62 -2.08
CA LEU A 125 28.09 17.26 -1.28
C LEU A 125 29.38 17.93 -1.82
N PRO A 126 29.72 17.86 -3.12
CA PRO A 126 30.87 18.61 -3.64
C PRO A 126 30.76 20.12 -3.45
N LEU A 127 29.58 20.72 -3.60
CA LEU A 127 29.39 22.16 -3.38
C LEU A 127 29.57 22.55 -1.91
N MET A 128 29.03 21.76 -0.98
CA MET A 128 29.24 21.94 0.46
C MET A 128 30.71 21.73 0.86
N ILE A 129 31.39 20.73 0.30
CA ILE A 129 32.82 20.48 0.54
C ILE A 129 33.66 21.63 -0.01
N TRP A 130 33.34 22.16 -1.20
CA TRP A 130 33.99 23.36 -1.72
C TRP A 130 33.81 24.53 -0.76
N GLY A 131 32.57 24.84 -0.34
CA GLY A 131 32.30 25.94 0.61
C GLY A 131 32.87 25.74 2.03
N MET A 132 33.35 24.55 2.38
CA MET A 132 34.00 24.24 3.66
C MET A 132 35.54 24.21 3.58
N VAL A 133 36.11 23.95 2.39
CA VAL A 133 37.57 23.75 2.19
C VAL A 133 38.20 24.90 1.38
N GLY A 134 37.46 25.47 0.43
CA GLY A 134 37.83 26.68 -0.29
C GLY A 134 37.22 27.90 0.39
N ASP A 135 37.97 29.00 0.44
CA ASP A 135 37.57 30.16 1.23
C ASP A 135 36.29 30.83 0.69
N ASN A 136 35.37 31.08 1.62
CA ASN A 136 34.08 31.76 1.46
C ASN A 136 33.07 31.21 0.44
N MET A 137 31.95 30.70 0.97
CA MET A 137 30.64 30.59 0.30
C MET A 137 29.98 31.97 0.03
N MET A 138 30.79 33.04 -0.11
CA MET A 138 30.33 34.41 -0.34
C MET A 138 30.56 34.85 -1.78
N LEU A 139 29.71 35.76 -2.23
CA LEU A 139 29.82 36.41 -3.53
C LEU A 139 30.93 37.48 -3.54
N THR A 140 31.85 37.35 -4.49
CA THR A 140 32.93 38.29 -4.82
C THR A 140 32.93 38.56 -6.32
N ASP A 141 33.51 39.68 -6.74
CA ASP A 141 33.48 40.10 -8.15
C ASP A 141 34.18 39.10 -9.09
N HIS A 142 35.12 38.31 -8.55
CA HIS A 142 35.82 37.26 -9.30
C HIS A 142 35.01 35.96 -9.44
N ASN A 143 34.21 35.58 -8.42
CA ASN A 143 33.44 34.33 -8.43
C ASN A 143 31.98 34.51 -8.90
N HIS A 144 31.54 35.74 -9.21
CA HIS A 144 30.18 36.08 -9.63
C HIS A 144 29.59 35.19 -10.73
N GLY A 145 30.31 35.05 -11.85
CA GLY A 145 29.85 34.21 -12.98
C GLY A 145 29.77 32.72 -12.64
N VAL A 146 30.62 32.24 -11.71
CA VAL A 146 30.56 30.86 -11.21
C VAL A 146 29.30 30.67 -10.38
N TRP A 147 28.99 31.59 -9.45
CA TRP A 147 27.76 31.51 -8.66
C TRP A 147 26.48 31.70 -9.46
N LEU A 148 26.51 32.49 -10.54
CA LEU A 148 25.37 32.62 -11.46
C LEU A 148 25.09 31.29 -12.19
N THR A 149 26.12 30.61 -12.70
CA THR A 149 25.93 29.30 -13.34
C THR A 149 25.52 28.22 -12.34
N LEU A 150 26.11 28.19 -11.13
CA LEU A 150 25.68 27.30 -10.04
C LEU A 150 24.23 27.58 -9.60
N GLY A 151 23.80 28.85 -9.56
CA GLY A 151 22.41 29.24 -9.26
C GLY A 151 21.41 28.70 -10.28
N ILE A 152 21.76 28.68 -11.57
CA ILE A 152 20.92 28.08 -12.62
C ILE A 152 20.93 26.55 -12.55
N VAL A 153 22.10 25.92 -12.32
CA VAL A 153 22.22 24.46 -12.20
C VAL A 153 21.47 23.93 -10.97
N THR A 154 21.55 24.63 -9.84
CA THR A 154 20.80 24.27 -8.61
C THR A 154 19.30 24.36 -8.83
N LEU A 155 18.80 25.40 -9.52
CA LEU A 155 17.38 25.50 -9.90
C LEU A 155 16.94 24.31 -10.75
N LEU A 156 17.73 23.92 -11.75
CA LEU A 156 17.44 22.77 -12.61
C LEU A 156 17.40 21.46 -11.80
N ILE A 157 18.35 21.26 -10.88
CA ILE A 157 18.36 20.11 -9.98
C ILE A 157 17.15 20.12 -9.04
N MET A 158 16.77 21.28 -8.49
CA MET A 158 15.56 21.43 -7.65
C MET A 158 14.27 21.12 -8.42
N ILE A 159 14.19 21.45 -9.71
CA ILE A 159 13.06 21.08 -10.58
C ILE A 159 13.06 19.56 -10.83
N VAL A 160 14.20 18.96 -11.20
CA VAL A 160 14.30 17.52 -11.53
C VAL A 160 14.08 16.63 -10.29
N THR A 161 14.64 16.99 -9.15
CA THR A 161 14.61 16.17 -7.91
C THR A 161 13.46 16.55 -6.98
N GLY A 162 13.11 17.83 -6.89
CA GLY A 162 12.17 18.37 -5.89
C GLY A 162 10.79 18.78 -6.40
N SER A 163 10.52 18.80 -7.72
CA SER A 163 9.24 19.32 -8.27
C SER A 163 7.97 18.67 -7.71
N HIS A 164 8.05 17.46 -7.17
CA HIS A 164 6.92 16.80 -6.52
C HIS A 164 6.54 17.47 -5.17
N PHE A 165 7.53 17.87 -4.34
CA PHE A 165 7.28 18.66 -3.13
C PHE A 165 6.62 19.99 -3.46
N TYR A 166 7.12 20.73 -4.46
CA TYR A 166 6.52 22.02 -4.86
C TYR A 166 5.08 21.90 -5.38
N ARG A 167 4.76 20.82 -6.12
CA ARG A 167 3.38 20.52 -6.56
C ARG A 167 2.47 20.16 -5.39
N SER A 168 2.96 19.30 -4.48
CA SER A 168 2.23 18.87 -3.29
C SER A 168 1.98 20.03 -2.32
N ALA A 169 3.01 20.84 -2.03
CA ALA A 169 2.91 22.05 -1.22
C ALA A 169 1.88 23.03 -1.76
N ARG A 170 1.88 23.30 -3.08
CA ARG A 170 0.89 24.15 -3.74
C ARG A 170 -0.55 23.61 -3.62
N ARG A 171 -0.73 22.28 -3.68
CA ARG A 171 -2.02 21.62 -3.45
C ARG A 171 -2.44 21.72 -1.98
N SER A 172 -1.52 21.49 -1.05
CA SER A 172 -1.77 21.57 0.40
C SER A 172 -2.19 22.98 0.84
N LEU A 173 -1.45 24.01 0.40
CA LEU A 173 -1.77 25.42 0.68
C LEU A 173 -3.14 25.84 0.12
N ARG A 174 -3.46 25.44 -1.13
CA ARG A 174 -4.81 25.66 -1.71
C ARG A 174 -5.93 24.96 -0.94
N ASN A 175 -5.60 23.89 -0.23
CA ASN A 175 -6.52 23.08 0.56
C ASN A 175 -6.57 23.46 2.05
N GLY A 176 -5.91 24.57 2.44
CA GLY A 176 -5.90 25.06 3.82
C GLY A 176 -5.03 24.24 4.79
N SER A 177 -4.14 23.37 4.29
CA SER A 177 -3.31 22.48 5.11
C SER A 177 -1.82 22.77 5.00
N ALA A 178 -1.08 22.52 6.08
CA ALA A 178 0.38 22.43 6.08
C ALA A 178 0.82 20.96 6.18
N THR A 179 1.89 20.61 5.48
CA THR A 179 2.49 19.25 5.43
C THR A 179 4.01 19.34 5.40
N MET A 180 4.72 18.21 5.57
CA MET A 180 6.18 18.13 5.39
C MET A 180 6.62 18.81 4.09
N ASP A 181 5.96 18.49 2.97
CA ASP A 181 6.22 19.07 1.65
C ASP A 181 6.14 20.60 1.63
N THR A 182 5.23 21.22 2.41
CA THR A 182 5.13 22.69 2.49
C THR A 182 6.33 23.32 3.18
N LEU A 183 6.86 22.70 4.24
CA LEU A 183 8.06 23.18 4.93
C LEU A 183 9.29 23.01 4.04
N VAL A 184 9.41 21.87 3.34
CA VAL A 184 10.52 21.60 2.40
C VAL A 184 10.51 22.58 1.22
N ALA A 185 9.35 22.79 0.59
CA ALA A 185 9.22 23.72 -0.53
C ALA A 185 9.45 25.18 -0.12
N LEU A 186 9.03 25.58 1.09
CA LEU A 186 9.29 26.92 1.63
C LEU A 186 10.77 27.11 1.95
N GLY A 187 11.39 26.20 2.71
CA GLY A 187 12.79 26.34 3.12
C GLY A 187 13.77 26.31 1.95
N THR A 188 13.65 25.31 1.08
CA THR A 188 14.52 25.18 -0.11
C THR A 188 14.24 26.24 -1.17
N GLY A 189 12.98 26.70 -1.29
CA GLY A 189 12.62 27.82 -2.15
C GLY A 189 13.22 29.14 -1.64
N ALA A 190 13.08 29.44 -0.34
CA ALA A 190 13.58 30.66 0.26
C ALA A 190 15.12 30.75 0.21
N ALA A 191 15.82 29.65 0.54
CA ALA A 191 17.28 29.60 0.47
C ALA A 191 17.81 29.82 -0.95
N TRP A 192 17.18 29.22 -1.97
CA TRP A 192 17.55 29.47 -3.38
C TRP A 192 17.21 30.90 -3.82
N ILE A 193 16.00 31.42 -3.53
CA ILE A 193 15.58 32.78 -3.90
C ILE A 193 16.50 33.83 -3.28
N TYR A 194 16.86 33.66 -2.01
CA TYR A 194 17.81 34.55 -1.32
C TYR A 194 19.17 34.55 -2.01
N SER A 195 19.75 33.36 -2.21
CA SER A 195 21.06 33.18 -2.83
C SER A 195 21.10 33.75 -4.25
N PHE A 196 20.06 33.51 -5.05
CA PHE A 196 19.96 34.03 -6.42
C PHE A 196 19.75 35.55 -6.44
N SER A 197 19.03 36.12 -5.47
CA SER A 197 18.89 37.58 -5.33
C SER A 197 20.22 38.27 -4.96
N VAL A 198 21.01 37.65 -4.08
CA VAL A 198 22.38 38.11 -3.74
C VAL A 198 23.28 38.10 -5.00
N VAL A 199 23.18 37.06 -5.83
CA VAL A 199 23.93 36.97 -7.11
C VAL A 199 23.45 38.00 -8.14
N LEU A 200 22.15 38.27 -8.26
CA LEU A 200 21.63 39.25 -9.23
C LEU A 200 21.92 40.71 -8.84
N TRP A 201 21.92 41.03 -7.54
CA TRP A 201 22.04 42.40 -7.04
C TRP A 201 23.04 42.52 -5.89
N PRO A 202 24.34 42.22 -6.10
CA PRO A 202 25.36 42.23 -5.05
C PRO A 202 25.38 43.54 -4.25
N ASP A 203 25.25 44.68 -4.93
CA ASP A 203 25.35 46.03 -4.33
C ASP A 203 24.19 46.39 -3.41
N PHE A 204 23.07 45.66 -3.49
CA PHE A 204 21.95 45.82 -2.55
C PHE A 204 22.24 45.15 -1.19
N PHE A 205 23.16 44.18 -1.14
CA PHE A 205 23.48 43.41 0.06
C PHE A 205 24.83 43.85 0.67
N PRO A 206 24.87 44.20 1.98
CA PRO A 206 26.12 44.45 2.69
C PRO A 206 27.07 43.25 2.55
N PRO A 207 28.41 43.45 2.49
CA PRO A 207 29.37 42.37 2.26
C PRO A 207 29.19 41.16 3.20
N GLN A 208 28.87 41.42 4.47
CA GLN A 208 28.64 40.39 5.50
C GLN A 208 27.40 39.52 5.24
N ALA A 209 26.47 39.99 4.41
CA ALA A 209 25.23 39.30 4.04
C ALA A 209 25.34 38.59 2.67
N ARG A 210 26.50 38.60 2.01
CA ARG A 210 26.68 38.00 0.67
C ARG A 210 26.91 36.48 0.68
N HIS A 211 26.56 35.79 1.76
CA HIS A 211 26.65 34.33 1.89
C HIS A 211 25.55 33.64 1.09
N LEU A 212 25.89 32.52 0.44
CA LEU A 212 24.98 31.76 -0.43
C LEU A 212 24.57 30.44 0.25
N TYR A 213 23.40 29.90 -0.15
CA TYR A 213 22.76 28.72 0.44
C TYR A 213 22.19 27.77 -0.64
N PHE A 214 22.87 27.72 -1.78
CA PHE A 214 22.51 26.88 -2.91
C PHE A 214 22.70 25.39 -2.60
N GLU A 215 23.76 25.06 -1.86
CA GLU A 215 24.06 23.74 -1.34
C GLU A 215 23.00 23.25 -0.36
N ALA A 216 22.57 24.06 0.61
CA ALA A 216 21.52 23.71 1.58
C ALA A 216 20.20 23.35 0.87
N SER A 217 19.82 24.12 -0.15
CA SER A 217 18.61 23.89 -0.95
C SER A 217 18.60 22.50 -1.60
N VAL A 218 19.74 22.11 -2.19
CA VAL A 218 19.88 20.80 -2.87
C VAL A 218 20.14 19.67 -1.87
N MET A 219 20.90 19.90 -0.80
CA MET A 219 21.18 18.93 0.26
C MET A 219 19.90 18.50 1.01
N ILE A 220 19.01 19.45 1.34
CA ILE A 220 17.72 19.13 1.98
C ILE A 220 16.87 18.22 1.07
N LEU A 221 16.77 18.55 -0.22
CA LEU A 221 16.06 17.70 -1.20
C LEU A 221 16.72 16.32 -1.33
N GLY A 222 18.05 16.24 -1.32
CA GLY A 222 18.80 14.99 -1.41
C GLY A 222 18.58 14.07 -0.20
N LEU A 223 18.71 14.61 1.01
CA LEU A 223 18.52 13.88 2.26
C LEU A 223 17.07 13.43 2.47
N ILE A 224 16.08 14.23 2.08
CA ILE A 224 14.66 13.86 2.22
C ILE A 224 14.25 12.82 1.16
N ASN A 225 14.72 12.95 -0.09
CA ASN A 225 14.54 11.89 -1.09
C ASN A 225 15.22 10.57 -0.65
N LEU A 226 16.38 10.64 -0.01
CA LEU A 226 17.05 9.47 0.58
C LEU A 226 16.21 8.88 1.73
N GLY A 227 15.65 9.72 2.59
CA GLY A 227 14.72 9.33 3.66
C GLY A 227 13.51 8.55 3.11
N HIS A 228 12.83 9.06 2.10
CA HIS A 228 11.72 8.35 1.45
C HIS A 228 12.17 7.06 0.75
N ALA A 229 13.35 7.04 0.11
CA ALA A 229 13.87 5.80 -0.49
C ALA A 229 14.16 4.72 0.57
N LEU A 230 14.67 5.09 1.73
CA LEU A 230 14.89 4.20 2.87
C LEU A 230 13.56 3.74 3.50
N GLU A 231 12.60 4.64 3.67
CA GLU A 231 11.26 4.34 4.19
C GLU A 231 10.52 3.33 3.30
N GLN A 232 10.47 3.57 1.99
CA GLN A 232 9.84 2.66 1.03
C GLN A 232 10.53 1.28 1.01
N ARG A 233 11.88 1.25 1.07
CA ARG A 233 12.66 0.01 1.18
C ARG A 233 12.35 -0.75 2.48
N ALA A 234 12.17 -0.06 3.60
CA ALA A 234 11.83 -0.66 4.88
C ALA A 234 10.41 -1.26 4.85
N ARG A 235 9.40 -0.48 4.40
CA ARG A 235 8.01 -0.94 4.23
C ARG A 235 7.95 -2.18 3.31
N GLN A 236 8.57 -2.13 2.14
CA GLN A 236 8.56 -3.24 1.19
C GLN A 236 9.21 -4.52 1.74
N ARG A 237 10.26 -4.40 2.57
CA ARG A 237 10.88 -5.56 3.24
C ARG A 237 9.91 -6.24 4.21
N SER A 238 9.13 -5.47 4.97
CA SER A 238 8.12 -6.01 5.89
C SER A 238 6.95 -6.65 5.13
N SER A 239 6.41 -5.97 4.12
CA SER A 239 5.34 -6.54 3.28
C SER A 239 5.75 -7.86 2.63
N LYS A 240 6.98 -7.94 2.08
CA LYS A 240 7.52 -9.17 1.47
C LYS A 240 7.82 -10.29 2.48
N ALA A 241 8.01 -9.97 3.76
CA ALA A 241 8.13 -10.98 4.81
C ALA A 241 6.76 -11.58 5.15
N LEU A 242 5.71 -10.75 5.21
CA LEU A 242 4.33 -11.19 5.43
C LEU A 242 3.78 -11.99 4.23
N GLU A 243 3.97 -11.48 3.00
CA GLU A 243 3.69 -12.14 1.72
C GLU A 243 4.17 -13.60 1.73
N ARG A 244 5.45 -13.81 2.06
CA ARG A 244 6.05 -15.15 2.15
C ARG A 244 5.43 -16.07 3.20
N LEU A 245 4.87 -15.54 4.29
CA LEU A 245 4.21 -16.37 5.30
C LEU A 245 2.80 -16.80 4.86
N LEU A 246 2.18 -16.07 3.93
CA LEU A 246 0.90 -16.42 3.31
C LEU A 246 1.12 -17.37 2.10
N ASP A 247 2.11 -17.06 1.26
CA ASP A 247 2.44 -17.84 0.06
C ASP A 247 3.12 -19.20 0.35
N LEU A 248 3.54 -19.47 1.59
CA LEU A 248 4.29 -20.68 1.95
C LEU A 248 3.45 -21.96 1.98
N THR A 249 2.12 -21.87 1.89
CA THR A 249 1.21 -23.01 1.79
C THR A 249 0.21 -22.79 0.64
N PRO A 250 0.64 -22.83 -0.63
CA PRO A 250 -0.27 -22.74 -1.76
C PRO A 250 -1.18 -23.97 -1.74
N ALA A 251 -2.49 -23.77 -1.66
CA ALA A 251 -3.44 -24.87 -1.65
C ALA A 251 -3.27 -25.72 -2.93
N GLN A 252 -3.18 -27.03 -2.75
CA GLN A 252 -3.06 -28.03 -3.82
C GLN A 252 -4.37 -28.82 -3.88
N ALA A 253 -4.89 -29.06 -5.08
CA ALA A 253 -5.95 -30.03 -5.33
C ALA A 253 -5.37 -31.27 -6.02
N ARG A 254 -5.94 -32.45 -5.75
CA ARG A 254 -5.58 -33.69 -6.43
C ARG A 254 -6.61 -33.97 -7.54
N GLN A 255 -6.28 -33.59 -8.76
CA GLN A 255 -7.08 -33.91 -9.93
C GLN A 255 -6.99 -35.40 -10.24
N VAL A 256 -8.10 -35.99 -10.67
CA VAL A 256 -8.14 -37.36 -11.23
C VAL A 256 -8.38 -37.26 -12.73
N ASP A 257 -7.48 -37.83 -13.53
CA ASP A 257 -7.64 -37.97 -14.97
C ASP A 257 -7.47 -39.43 -15.43
N GLN A 258 -7.47 -39.68 -16.75
CA GLN A 258 -7.36 -41.02 -17.32
C GLN A 258 -5.94 -41.63 -17.22
N GLN A 259 -4.96 -40.86 -16.76
CA GLN A 259 -3.56 -41.26 -16.57
C GLN A 259 -3.19 -41.39 -15.08
N GLY A 260 -3.90 -40.70 -14.19
CA GLY A 260 -3.89 -40.97 -12.74
C GLY A 260 -4.25 -39.77 -11.86
N ASP A 261 -3.74 -39.80 -10.63
CA ASP A 261 -3.84 -38.70 -9.67
C ASP A 261 -2.73 -37.66 -9.93
N ARG A 262 -3.10 -36.41 -10.17
CA ARG A 262 -2.17 -35.30 -10.37
C ARG A 262 -2.43 -34.17 -9.38
N LEU A 263 -1.39 -33.71 -8.70
CA LEU A 263 -1.46 -32.48 -7.91
C LEU A 263 -1.41 -31.26 -8.84
N ILE A 264 -2.35 -30.34 -8.64
CA ILE A 264 -2.47 -29.04 -9.32
C ILE A 264 -2.66 -27.92 -8.27
N PRO A 265 -2.24 -26.68 -8.56
CA PRO A 265 -2.64 -25.52 -7.75
C PRO A 265 -4.16 -25.34 -7.73
N VAL A 266 -4.73 -24.88 -6.62
CA VAL A 266 -6.17 -24.60 -6.53
C VAL A 266 -6.62 -23.45 -7.46
N SER A 267 -5.71 -22.56 -7.86
CA SER A 267 -5.94 -21.55 -8.91
C SER A 267 -6.26 -22.14 -10.29
N ASP A 268 -5.83 -23.37 -10.54
CA ASP A 268 -5.88 -24.00 -11.87
C ASP A 268 -7.10 -24.93 -11.99
N VAL A 269 -7.86 -25.10 -10.90
CA VAL A 269 -9.11 -25.87 -10.84
C VAL A 269 -10.21 -25.12 -11.59
N GLN A 270 -10.92 -25.83 -12.46
CA GLN A 270 -12.06 -25.31 -13.22
C GLN A 270 -13.35 -26.09 -12.88
N PRO A 271 -14.54 -25.47 -12.97
CA PRO A 271 -15.81 -26.18 -12.83
C PRO A 271 -15.90 -27.37 -13.81
N GLY A 272 -16.38 -28.51 -13.33
CA GLY A 272 -16.43 -29.76 -14.07
C GLY A 272 -15.18 -30.65 -13.94
N MET A 273 -14.10 -30.18 -13.30
CA MET A 273 -12.96 -31.06 -12.98
C MET A 273 -13.31 -32.03 -11.85
N THR A 274 -12.93 -33.30 -12.00
CA THR A 274 -12.96 -34.31 -10.93
C THR A 274 -11.72 -34.17 -10.05
N LEU A 275 -11.93 -33.99 -8.75
CA LEU A 275 -10.90 -33.92 -7.73
C LEU A 275 -11.10 -35.05 -6.70
N ARG A 276 -10.02 -35.63 -6.17
CA ARG A 276 -10.07 -36.61 -5.08
C ARG A 276 -9.61 -35.97 -3.77
N LEU A 277 -10.32 -36.31 -2.69
CA LEU A 277 -9.99 -35.97 -1.31
C LEU A 277 -9.78 -37.24 -0.51
N VAL A 278 -8.82 -37.24 0.42
CA VAL A 278 -8.62 -38.30 1.41
C VAL A 278 -8.60 -37.73 2.83
N THR A 279 -8.75 -38.60 3.84
CA THR A 279 -8.52 -38.30 5.27
C THR A 279 -7.40 -37.28 5.50
N GLY A 280 -7.74 -36.13 6.08
CA GLY A 280 -6.82 -35.02 6.38
C GLY A 280 -6.76 -33.90 5.33
N ASP A 281 -7.26 -34.11 4.11
CA ASP A 281 -7.37 -33.05 3.11
C ASP A 281 -8.48 -32.03 3.51
N ARG A 282 -8.27 -30.75 3.19
CA ARG A 282 -9.35 -29.75 3.19
C ARG A 282 -9.98 -29.66 1.80
N VAL A 283 -11.29 -29.45 1.74
CA VAL A 283 -12.00 -29.21 0.47
C VAL A 283 -11.47 -27.90 -0.15
N PRO A 284 -10.89 -27.94 -1.36
CA PRO A 284 -10.27 -26.77 -1.96
C PRO A 284 -11.27 -25.80 -2.61
N VAL A 285 -12.39 -26.32 -3.12
CA VAL A 285 -13.44 -25.60 -3.84
C VAL A 285 -14.78 -26.29 -3.64
N ASP A 286 -15.88 -25.55 -3.79
CA ASP A 286 -17.25 -26.07 -3.72
C ASP A 286 -17.56 -27.09 -4.83
N GLY A 287 -18.32 -28.13 -4.49
CA GLY A 287 -18.64 -29.19 -5.43
C GLY A 287 -19.63 -30.24 -4.93
N GLU A 288 -19.69 -31.35 -5.64
CA GLU A 288 -20.65 -32.45 -5.42
C GLU A 288 -19.94 -33.79 -5.52
N ILE A 289 -20.18 -34.70 -4.57
CA ILE A 289 -19.55 -36.02 -4.53
C ILE A 289 -20.06 -36.88 -5.69
N ALA A 290 -19.15 -37.37 -6.52
CA ALA A 290 -19.44 -38.30 -7.61
C ALA A 290 -19.24 -39.76 -7.18
N THR A 291 -18.19 -40.06 -6.40
CA THR A 291 -17.90 -41.41 -5.90
C THR A 291 -17.34 -41.39 -4.46
N GLY A 292 -17.50 -42.50 -3.74
CA GLY A 292 -17.01 -42.68 -2.37
C GLY A 292 -17.99 -42.20 -1.29
N GLU A 293 -17.55 -42.34 -0.04
CA GLU A 293 -18.20 -41.81 1.17
C GLU A 293 -17.10 -41.29 2.11
N ALA A 294 -17.35 -40.16 2.78
CA ALA A 294 -16.41 -39.59 3.74
C ALA A 294 -17.13 -38.75 4.81
N TRP A 295 -16.48 -38.60 5.96
CA TRP A 295 -16.93 -37.79 7.08
C TRP A 295 -16.30 -36.39 7.02
N PHE A 296 -17.13 -35.36 6.97
CA PHE A 296 -16.72 -33.96 6.85
C PHE A 296 -16.93 -33.21 8.17
N ASP A 297 -15.87 -32.55 8.63
CA ASP A 297 -15.94 -31.51 9.65
C ASP A 297 -16.35 -30.19 8.98
N GLU A 298 -17.61 -29.83 9.20
CA GLU A 298 -18.19 -28.58 8.72
C GLU A 298 -18.37 -27.55 9.85
N ALA A 299 -17.79 -27.78 11.05
CA ALA A 299 -17.96 -26.91 12.23
C ALA A 299 -17.53 -25.46 11.98
N MET A 300 -16.60 -25.24 11.05
CA MET A 300 -16.16 -23.90 10.60
C MET A 300 -17.23 -23.11 9.82
N LEU A 301 -18.26 -23.79 9.30
CA LEU A 301 -19.33 -23.26 8.45
C LEU A 301 -20.72 -23.38 9.11
N THR A 302 -21.06 -24.57 9.63
CA THR A 302 -22.36 -24.86 10.25
C THR A 302 -22.39 -24.57 11.76
N GLY A 303 -21.23 -24.57 12.41
CA GLY A 303 -21.11 -24.55 13.87
C GLY A 303 -21.39 -25.89 14.57
N GLU A 304 -21.71 -26.95 13.82
CA GLU A 304 -21.93 -28.29 14.37
C GLU A 304 -20.60 -29.02 14.60
N ALA A 305 -20.32 -29.38 15.85
CA ALA A 305 -19.07 -30.07 16.23
C ALA A 305 -19.06 -31.59 15.95
N VAL A 306 -20.10 -32.12 15.29
CA VAL A 306 -20.23 -33.53 14.92
C VAL A 306 -19.97 -33.66 13.42
N PRO A 307 -19.01 -34.49 12.97
CA PRO A 307 -18.77 -34.71 11.55
C PRO A 307 -20.00 -35.28 10.85
N GLN A 308 -20.29 -34.78 9.65
CA GLN A 308 -21.40 -35.25 8.82
C GLN A 308 -20.89 -36.24 7.77
N SER A 309 -21.47 -37.45 7.70
CA SER A 309 -21.14 -38.36 6.57
C SER A 309 -21.81 -37.87 5.29
N LYS A 310 -21.07 -37.91 4.19
CA LYS A 310 -21.55 -37.49 2.87
C LYS A 310 -21.25 -38.54 1.81
N THR A 311 -22.30 -38.87 1.06
CA THR A 311 -22.38 -39.91 0.03
C THR A 311 -22.57 -39.28 -1.36
N PRO A 312 -22.55 -40.06 -2.47
CA PRO A 312 -22.65 -39.50 -3.82
C PRO A 312 -23.96 -38.72 -4.06
N GLY A 313 -23.84 -37.56 -4.70
CA GLY A 313 -24.91 -36.56 -4.85
C GLY A 313 -25.02 -35.55 -3.70
N ALA A 314 -24.22 -35.67 -2.63
CA ALA A 314 -24.13 -34.65 -1.58
C ALA A 314 -23.20 -33.49 -2.00
N ALA A 315 -23.57 -32.27 -1.63
CA ALA A 315 -22.75 -31.07 -1.80
C ALA A 315 -21.68 -30.96 -0.71
N ILE A 316 -20.49 -30.47 -1.07
CA ILE A 316 -19.37 -30.18 -0.18
C ILE A 316 -18.85 -28.76 -0.40
N PHE A 317 -18.39 -28.13 0.69
CA PHE A 317 -18.08 -26.71 0.74
C PHE A 317 -16.59 -26.46 1.02
N ALA A 318 -16.03 -25.42 0.41
CA ALA A 318 -14.62 -25.04 0.53
C ALA A 318 -14.21 -24.80 2.00
N GLY A 319 -12.99 -25.22 2.35
CA GLY A 319 -12.42 -25.04 3.68
C GLY A 319 -12.85 -26.05 4.75
N THR A 320 -13.89 -26.85 4.51
CA THR A 320 -14.22 -28.03 5.35
C THR A 320 -13.09 -29.06 5.34
N LEU A 321 -13.04 -29.93 6.35
CA LEU A 321 -11.95 -30.92 6.53
C LEU A 321 -12.50 -32.35 6.45
N VAL A 322 -11.85 -33.22 5.67
CA VAL A 322 -12.16 -34.66 5.66
C VAL A 322 -11.55 -35.31 6.90
N GLN A 323 -12.40 -35.78 7.83
CA GLN A 323 -11.93 -36.47 9.04
C GLN A 323 -11.66 -37.96 8.81
N ASP A 324 -12.44 -38.62 7.94
CA ASP A 324 -12.19 -40.01 7.53
C ASP A 324 -12.84 -40.32 6.17
N GLY A 325 -12.32 -41.32 5.47
CA GLY A 325 -12.79 -41.78 4.16
C GLY A 325 -12.04 -41.17 2.96
N SER A 326 -12.62 -41.38 1.78
CA SER A 326 -12.05 -40.92 0.51
C SER A 326 -13.19 -40.74 -0.50
N VAL A 327 -13.22 -39.58 -1.17
CA VAL A 327 -14.26 -39.25 -2.16
C VAL A 327 -13.64 -38.66 -3.42
N GLU A 328 -14.32 -38.86 -4.54
CA GLU A 328 -14.11 -38.07 -5.76
C GLU A 328 -15.31 -37.14 -5.94
N PHE A 329 -15.04 -35.87 -6.19
CA PHE A 329 -16.06 -34.84 -6.33
C PHE A 329 -15.83 -34.00 -7.58
N ILE A 330 -16.91 -33.45 -8.12
CA ILE A 330 -16.88 -32.54 -9.27
C ILE A 330 -16.93 -31.11 -8.74
N ALA A 331 -15.93 -30.30 -9.09
CA ALA A 331 -15.91 -28.88 -8.76
C ALA A 331 -17.10 -28.16 -9.44
N ARG A 332 -17.89 -27.40 -8.68
CA ARG A 332 -19.05 -26.62 -9.18
C ARG A 332 -18.79 -25.12 -9.20
N ALA A 333 -18.11 -24.58 -8.19
CA ALA A 333 -17.70 -23.18 -8.13
C ALA A 333 -16.22 -23.06 -7.78
N THR A 334 -15.57 -21.97 -8.19
CA THR A 334 -14.11 -21.78 -8.13
C THR A 334 -13.76 -20.30 -8.00
N GLY A 335 -12.65 -19.97 -7.32
CA GLY A 335 -12.20 -18.58 -7.14
C GLY A 335 -13.17 -17.76 -6.30
N ASN A 336 -13.49 -16.53 -6.71
CA ASN A 336 -14.37 -15.62 -5.96
C ASN A 336 -15.85 -16.07 -5.85
N HIS A 337 -16.21 -17.27 -6.33
CA HIS A 337 -17.57 -17.82 -6.32
C HIS A 337 -17.76 -19.02 -5.38
N THR A 338 -16.74 -19.38 -4.57
CA THR A 338 -16.85 -20.30 -3.42
C THR A 338 -17.09 -19.51 -2.14
#